data_AF-A0AB34JRT4-F1
#
_entry.id   AF-A0AB34JRT4-F1
#
_cell.length_a   1.000
_cell.length_b   1.000
_cell.length_c   1.000
_cell.angle_alpha   90.00
_cell.angle_beta   90.00
_cell.angle_gamma   90.00
#
_symmetry.space_group_name_H-M   'P 1'
#
loop_
_entity.id
_entity.type
_entity.pdbx_description
1 polymer ?
#
loop_
_entity_poly.entity_id
_entity_poly.type
_entity_poly.pdbx_seq_one_letter_code
_entity_poly.pdbx_strand_id
1 'polypeptide(L)'
;MSSFATTFESMTNGLRAGTTPEWEDLQSQSKVTKAKRGVEWLATIDGPDMWLIESNTIMELGYIPRHDECLANGYIYSLEDAVAKWAGDGENGPLDEINFLSHNWCMGPDKSKIDNDNFDKAKMVAHWHKWRNGAYKRSRGKDTPVLWWIDWSCIDQSNSAPGAAMLPAYVKLCGMMLCCVHDREGKYFTRGWCRTERCLFTAMNSPRNWFFYFYDVGEFNPWQTIDDPRTGNITKESDRPFIAKLTEIALEFWEKNARSGFDKTNNYKEGVWAKVITPQLNFGKTKIMSWEMASGVNFPKKR
;
A
#
# COMPACT_ATOMS: atom_id res chain seq x y z
N MET A 1 -24.18 6.51 9.75
CA MET A 1 -22.80 6.15 9.35
C MET A 1 -22.56 4.71 9.75
N SER A 2 -21.99 3.89 8.86
CA SER A 2 -21.64 2.50 9.17
C SER A 2 -20.63 2.45 10.33
N SER A 3 -20.69 1.39 11.14
CA SER A 3 -19.72 1.13 12.20
C SER A 3 -18.51 0.36 11.65
N PHE A 4 -17.38 0.38 12.36
CA PHE A 4 -16.25 -0.50 12.04
C PHE A 4 -16.70 -1.95 11.89
N ALA A 5 -17.51 -2.46 12.83
CA ALA A 5 -17.87 -3.88 12.86
C ALA A 5 -18.71 -4.29 11.65
N THR A 6 -19.70 -3.48 11.27
CA THR A 6 -20.58 -3.72 10.12
C THR A 6 -19.78 -3.71 8.81
N THR A 7 -18.99 -2.65 8.58
CA THR A 7 -18.15 -2.57 7.38
C THR A 7 -17.08 -3.67 7.35
N PHE A 8 -16.47 -4.00 8.50
CA PHE A 8 -15.47 -5.06 8.57
C PHE A 8 -16.05 -6.44 8.24
N GLU A 9 -17.26 -6.74 8.71
CA GLU A 9 -17.94 -7.99 8.37
C GLU A 9 -18.27 -8.05 6.88
N SER A 10 -18.83 -6.99 6.31
CA SER A 10 -19.09 -6.92 4.87
C SER A 10 -17.80 -7.06 4.05
N MET A 11 -16.73 -6.38 4.45
CA MET A 11 -15.42 -6.43 3.80
C MET A 11 -14.84 -7.84 3.87
N THR A 12 -14.92 -8.50 5.03
CA THR A 12 -14.45 -9.87 5.21
C THR A 12 -15.21 -10.84 4.31
N ASN A 13 -16.54 -10.68 4.20
CA ASN A 13 -17.36 -11.50 3.32
C ASN A 13 -17.02 -11.26 1.85
N GLY A 14 -16.85 -9.99 1.45
CA GLY A 14 -16.42 -9.62 0.10
C GLY A 14 -15.04 -10.15 -0.26
N LEU A 15 -14.09 -10.12 0.68
CA LEU A 15 -12.77 -10.72 0.55
C LEU A 15 -12.83 -12.24 0.37
N ARG A 16 -13.63 -12.93 1.19
CA ARG A 16 -13.78 -14.39 1.08
C ARG A 16 -14.43 -14.80 -0.24
N ALA A 17 -15.44 -14.05 -0.69
CA ALA A 17 -15.98 -14.19 -2.04
C ALA A 17 -14.92 -13.88 -3.11
N GLY A 18 -14.02 -12.93 -2.85
CA GLY A 18 -12.89 -12.58 -3.70
C GLY A 18 -11.66 -13.51 -3.63
N THR A 19 -11.80 -14.71 -3.06
CA THR A 19 -10.77 -15.76 -3.11
C THR A 19 -11.13 -16.91 -4.06
N THR A 20 -12.08 -16.67 -4.98
CA THR A 20 -12.49 -17.59 -6.04
C THR A 20 -11.40 -17.69 -7.14
N PRO A 21 -11.44 -18.76 -7.97
CA PRO A 21 -10.58 -18.88 -9.17
C PRO A 21 -10.59 -17.63 -10.07
N GLU A 22 -11.69 -16.87 -10.05
CA GLU A 22 -11.83 -15.61 -10.78
C GLU A 22 -10.76 -14.57 -10.40
N TRP A 23 -10.32 -14.54 -9.14
CA TRP A 23 -9.25 -13.62 -8.71
C TRP A 23 -7.85 -14.10 -9.05
N GLU A 24 -7.65 -15.41 -9.16
CA GLU A 24 -6.43 -15.99 -9.70
C GLU A 24 -6.31 -15.63 -11.19
N ASP A 25 -7.42 -15.73 -11.93
CA ASP A 25 -7.49 -15.31 -13.33
C ASP A 25 -7.19 -13.82 -13.49
N LEU A 26 -7.67 -12.97 -12.58
CA LEU A 26 -7.34 -11.54 -12.59
C LEU A 26 -5.85 -11.28 -12.48
N GLN A 27 -5.07 -12.12 -11.77
CA GLN A 27 -3.62 -11.89 -11.63
C GLN A 27 -2.88 -11.89 -12.97
N SER A 28 -3.37 -12.65 -13.95
CA SER A 28 -2.83 -12.73 -15.31
C SER A 28 -3.27 -11.57 -16.23
N GLN A 29 -4.24 -10.75 -15.79
CA GLN A 29 -4.79 -9.66 -16.59
C GLN A 29 -4.02 -8.36 -16.40
N SER A 30 -4.24 -7.42 -17.32
CA SER A 30 -3.68 -6.06 -17.22
C SER A 30 -4.15 -5.36 -15.94
N LYS A 31 -3.32 -4.46 -15.43
CA LYS A 31 -3.63 -3.74 -14.20
C LYS A 31 -4.83 -2.79 -14.34
N VAL A 32 -5.07 -2.27 -15.54
CA VAL A 32 -6.29 -1.51 -15.86
C VAL A 32 -7.54 -2.38 -15.70
N THR A 33 -7.49 -3.63 -16.18
CA THR A 33 -8.61 -4.55 -16.00
C THR A 33 -8.78 -4.93 -14.53
N LYS A 34 -7.68 -5.13 -13.79
CA LYS A 34 -7.74 -5.34 -12.33
C LYS A 34 -8.43 -4.16 -11.62
N ALA A 35 -8.12 -2.92 -12.00
CA ALA A 35 -8.78 -1.73 -11.42
C ALA A 35 -10.28 -1.69 -11.72
N LYS A 36 -10.69 -1.96 -12.98
CA LYS A 36 -12.12 -2.04 -13.37
C LYS A 36 -12.88 -3.09 -12.56
N ARG A 37 -12.31 -4.28 -12.45
CA ARG A 37 -12.90 -5.37 -11.65
C ARG A 37 -12.87 -5.07 -10.15
N GLY A 38 -11.88 -4.30 -9.70
CA GLY A 38 -11.82 -3.75 -8.36
C GLY A 38 -13.01 -2.83 -8.04
N VAL A 39 -13.43 -1.98 -8.98
CA VAL A 39 -14.65 -1.15 -8.82
C VAL A 39 -15.88 -2.03 -8.64
N GLU A 40 -16.10 -2.97 -9.56
CA GLU A 40 -17.24 -3.91 -9.50
C GLU A 40 -17.27 -4.68 -8.17
N TRP A 41 -16.11 -5.13 -7.71
CA TRP A 41 -15.98 -5.88 -6.47
C TRP A 41 -16.21 -5.01 -5.23
N LEU A 42 -15.61 -3.81 -5.15
CA LEU A 42 -15.80 -2.91 -4.02
C LEU A 42 -17.27 -2.49 -3.87
N ALA A 43 -18.01 -2.37 -4.98
CA ALA A 43 -19.45 -2.07 -4.95
C ALA A 43 -20.30 -3.17 -4.27
N THR A 44 -19.75 -4.37 -4.07
CA THR A 44 -20.41 -5.47 -3.33
C THR A 44 -20.17 -5.40 -1.82
N ILE A 45 -19.34 -4.48 -1.35
CA ILE A 45 -18.95 -4.34 0.05
C ILE A 45 -19.59 -3.07 0.63
N ASP A 46 -20.28 -3.21 1.77
CA ASP A 46 -20.81 -2.06 2.53
C ASP A 46 -19.67 -1.30 3.25
N GLY A 47 -19.05 -0.39 2.51
CA GLY A 47 -17.96 0.45 3.00
C GLY A 47 -17.77 1.71 2.15
N PRO A 48 -16.92 2.64 2.60
CA PRO A 48 -16.59 3.82 1.81
C PRO A 48 -15.86 3.47 0.52
N ASP A 49 -15.92 4.39 -0.45
CA ASP A 49 -15.17 4.27 -1.70
C ASP A 49 -13.66 4.26 -1.45
N MET A 50 -12.93 3.57 -2.34
CA MET A 50 -11.49 3.70 -2.39
C MET A 50 -11.12 5.03 -3.05
N TRP A 51 -10.54 5.95 -2.28
CA TRP A 51 -10.04 7.22 -2.78
C TRP A 51 -8.57 7.14 -3.18
N LEU A 52 -8.17 7.91 -4.19
CA LEU A 52 -6.82 7.98 -4.74
C LEU A 52 -6.38 9.43 -4.92
N ILE A 53 -5.14 9.73 -4.57
CA ILE A 53 -4.48 11.02 -4.82
C ILE A 53 -3.39 10.88 -5.88
N GLU A 54 -3.28 11.85 -6.78
CA GLU A 54 -2.20 11.89 -7.76
C GLU A 54 -0.89 12.38 -7.11
N SER A 55 0.24 11.78 -7.50
CA SER A 55 1.57 12.25 -7.08
C SER A 55 1.83 13.71 -7.43
N ASN A 56 1.29 14.19 -8.56
CA ASN A 56 1.47 15.57 -9.01
C ASN A 56 0.85 16.56 -8.03
N THR A 57 -0.34 16.26 -7.50
CA THR A 57 -0.99 17.07 -6.49
C THR A 57 -0.14 17.21 -5.23
N ILE A 58 0.43 16.09 -4.73
CA ILE A 58 1.33 16.12 -3.56
C ILE A 58 2.60 16.92 -3.87
N MET A 59 3.14 16.81 -5.09
CA MET A 59 4.32 17.56 -5.52
C MET A 59 4.06 19.06 -5.62
N GLU A 60 2.89 19.46 -6.12
CA GLU A 60 2.47 20.86 -6.24
C GLU A 60 2.21 21.50 -4.87
N LEU A 61 1.56 20.76 -3.97
CA LEU A 61 1.30 21.22 -2.59
C LEU A 61 2.57 21.23 -1.73
N GLY A 62 3.49 20.30 -1.98
CA GLY A 62 4.69 20.09 -1.14
C GLY A 62 4.40 19.39 0.19
N TYR A 63 3.18 18.91 0.42
CA TYR A 63 2.76 18.11 1.57
C TYR A 63 1.66 17.11 1.19
N ILE A 64 1.34 16.19 2.10
CA ILE A 64 0.21 15.25 1.96
C ILE A 64 -1.04 15.90 2.59
N PRO A 65 -2.04 16.33 1.78
CA PRO A 65 -3.24 16.98 2.30
C PRO A 65 -4.16 16.00 3.05
N ARG A 66 -4.93 16.53 4.01
CA ARG A 66 -5.94 15.75 4.76
C ARG A 66 -7.17 15.50 3.88
N HIS A 67 -7.88 14.40 4.11
CA HIS A 67 -9.04 13.99 3.32
C HIS A 67 -10.12 15.07 3.08
N ASP A 68 -10.48 15.87 4.09
CA ASP A 68 -11.48 16.92 3.94
C ASP A 68 -11.00 18.08 3.05
N GLU A 69 -9.72 18.45 3.17
CA GLU A 69 -9.06 19.37 2.24
C GLU A 69 -9.03 18.81 0.82
N CYS A 70 -8.74 17.50 0.68
CA CYS A 70 -8.75 16.84 -0.61
C CYS A 70 -10.11 16.90 -1.29
N LEU A 71 -11.19 16.61 -0.56
CA LEU A 71 -12.56 16.67 -1.08
C LEU A 71 -12.95 18.10 -1.47
N ALA A 72 -12.65 19.08 -0.62
CA ALA A 72 -13.01 20.47 -0.85
C ALA A 72 -12.36 21.06 -2.12
N ASN A 73 -11.17 20.55 -2.48
CA ASN A 73 -10.39 21.07 -3.61
C ASN A 73 -10.33 20.12 -4.81
N GLY A 74 -11.00 18.96 -4.77
CA GLY A 74 -10.99 17.98 -5.87
C GLY A 74 -9.62 17.33 -6.10
N TYR A 75 -8.83 17.13 -5.04
CA TYR A 75 -7.49 16.54 -5.11
C TYR A 75 -7.49 15.01 -5.15
N ILE A 76 -8.61 14.38 -4.79
CA ILE A 76 -8.76 12.92 -4.79
C ILE A 76 -9.86 12.49 -5.75
N TYR A 77 -9.73 11.26 -6.23
CA TYR A 77 -10.68 10.58 -7.11
C TYR A 77 -11.14 9.30 -6.44
N SER A 78 -12.42 8.95 -6.55
CA SER A 78 -12.82 7.57 -6.27
C SER A 78 -12.13 6.63 -7.27
N LEU A 79 -12.00 5.35 -6.95
CA LEU A 79 -11.45 4.38 -7.89
C LEU A 79 -12.30 4.31 -9.17
N GLU A 80 -13.61 4.47 -9.06
CA GLU A 80 -14.52 4.55 -10.22
C GLU A 80 -14.19 5.75 -11.11
N ASP A 81 -14.05 6.95 -10.53
CA ASP A 81 -13.67 8.15 -11.28
C ASP A 81 -12.28 8.01 -11.91
N ALA A 82 -11.33 7.41 -11.20
CA ALA A 82 -10.00 7.14 -11.71
C ALA A 82 -10.05 6.17 -12.91
N VAL A 83 -10.88 5.12 -12.83
CA VAL A 83 -11.12 4.20 -13.95
C VAL A 83 -11.75 4.92 -15.13
N ALA A 84 -12.79 5.74 -14.91
CA ALA A 84 -13.43 6.51 -15.97
C ALA A 84 -12.47 7.48 -16.65
N LYS A 85 -11.59 8.14 -15.87
CA LYS A 85 -10.62 9.12 -16.35
C LYS A 85 -9.47 8.49 -17.15
N TRP A 86 -8.95 7.34 -16.70
CA TRP A 86 -7.66 6.81 -17.21
C TRP A 86 -7.70 5.43 -17.84
N ALA A 87 -8.83 4.73 -17.89
CA ALA A 87 -8.88 3.40 -18.50
C ALA A 87 -8.47 3.39 -19.99
N GLY A 88 -8.72 4.49 -20.71
CA GLY A 88 -8.34 4.65 -22.11
C GLY A 88 -6.83 4.74 -22.35
N ASP A 89 -6.03 5.06 -21.32
CA ASP A 89 -4.56 5.15 -21.44
C ASP A 89 -3.86 3.78 -21.46
N GLY A 90 -4.59 2.69 -21.20
CA GLY A 90 -4.04 1.35 -21.09
C GLY A 90 -2.95 1.23 -20.02
N GLU A 91 -2.00 0.31 -20.22
CA GLU A 91 -0.89 0.05 -19.28
C GLU A 91 0.18 1.16 -19.26
N ASN A 92 0.05 2.16 -20.13
CA ASN A 92 0.92 3.33 -20.09
C ASN A 92 0.38 4.43 -19.17
N GLY A 93 -0.88 4.34 -18.77
CA GLY A 93 -1.59 5.31 -17.93
C GLY A 93 -1.28 5.25 -16.44
N PRO A 94 -1.94 6.13 -15.66
CA PRO A 94 -1.87 6.13 -14.20
C PRO A 94 -2.38 4.85 -13.54
N LEU A 95 -3.39 4.18 -14.13
CA LEU A 95 -3.95 2.92 -13.61
C LEU A 95 -3.03 1.70 -13.77
N ASP A 96 -1.87 1.84 -14.43
CA ASP A 96 -0.86 0.79 -14.42
C ASP A 96 -0.21 0.63 -13.04
N GLU A 97 -0.42 1.52 -12.07
CA GLU A 97 0.03 1.22 -10.71
C GLU A 97 -0.71 2.08 -9.70
N ILE A 98 -1.46 1.41 -8.82
CA ILE A 98 -1.98 2.02 -7.61
C ILE A 98 -1.02 1.66 -6.49
N ASN A 99 -0.46 2.68 -5.85
CA ASN A 99 0.53 2.53 -4.81
C ASN A 99 -0.07 2.75 -3.44
N PHE A 100 0.34 1.92 -2.49
CA PHE A 100 0.04 2.10 -1.08
C PHE A 100 1.21 2.78 -0.38
N LEU A 101 0.95 3.90 0.31
CA LEU A 101 1.90 4.47 1.25
C LEU A 101 1.64 3.97 2.67
N SER A 102 2.50 3.10 3.18
CA SER A 102 2.56 2.74 4.59
C SER A 102 3.52 3.68 5.30
N HIS A 103 3.04 4.35 6.35
CA HIS A 103 3.84 5.32 7.09
C HIS A 103 3.33 5.45 8.52
N ASN A 104 4.16 6.01 9.38
CA ASN A 104 3.70 6.44 10.69
C ASN A 104 3.21 7.88 10.65
N TRP A 105 2.37 8.23 11.61
CA TRP A 105 1.82 9.57 11.75
C TRP A 105 2.75 10.44 12.60
N CYS A 106 3.96 10.79 12.11
CA CYS A 106 4.59 12.02 12.62
C CYS A 106 3.84 13.23 12.09
N MET A 107 3.68 14.21 12.95
CA MET A 107 3.28 15.55 12.60
C MET A 107 4.34 16.49 13.15
N GLY A 108 4.86 17.38 12.31
CA GLY A 108 5.66 18.52 12.72
C GLY A 108 4.87 19.52 13.57
N PRO A 109 5.29 20.79 13.64
CA PRO A 109 4.55 21.84 14.33
C PRO A 109 3.11 21.98 13.85
N ASP A 110 2.90 21.85 12.53
CA ASP A 110 1.58 21.92 11.92
C ASP A 110 0.89 20.56 11.98
N LYS A 111 -0.05 20.41 12.92
CA LYS A 111 -0.79 19.16 13.14
C LYS A 111 -1.82 18.84 12.05
N SER A 112 -2.06 19.77 11.12
CA SER A 112 -2.89 19.48 9.94
C SER A 112 -2.13 18.70 8.86
N LYS A 113 -0.79 18.62 8.96
CA LYS A 113 0.08 17.95 8.00
C LYS A 113 0.69 16.70 8.61
N ILE A 114 0.41 15.56 8.02
CA ILE A 114 0.94 14.26 8.48
C ILE A 114 2.38 14.03 8.03
N ASP A 115 3.25 15.01 8.20
CA ASP A 115 4.65 14.91 7.81
C ASP A 115 5.56 15.50 8.90
N ASN A 116 6.86 15.24 8.82
CA ASN A 116 7.82 15.92 9.68
C ASN A 116 8.11 17.35 9.15
N ASP A 117 8.92 18.10 9.89
CA ASP A 117 9.27 19.49 9.57
C ASP A 117 9.95 19.65 8.20
N ASN A 118 10.53 18.55 7.70
CA ASN A 118 11.22 18.49 6.42
C ASN A 118 10.32 18.02 5.27
N PHE A 119 9.05 17.68 5.50
CA PHE A 119 8.15 17.11 4.50
C PHE A 119 8.72 15.86 3.81
N ASP A 120 9.37 14.99 4.58
CA ASP A 120 10.08 13.84 4.04
C ASP A 120 9.15 12.85 3.33
N LYS A 121 7.91 12.65 3.81
CA LYS A 121 6.95 11.76 3.11
C LYS A 121 6.53 12.33 1.76
N ALA A 122 6.23 13.63 1.70
CA ALA A 122 5.91 14.29 0.43
C ALA A 122 7.11 14.24 -0.54
N LYS A 123 8.34 14.46 -0.05
CA LYS A 123 9.57 14.26 -0.83
C LYS A 123 9.73 12.82 -1.30
N MET A 124 9.34 11.83 -0.50
CA MET A 124 9.34 10.42 -0.89
C MET A 124 8.46 10.18 -2.11
N VAL A 125 7.22 10.68 -2.06
CA VAL A 125 6.25 10.58 -3.17
C VAL A 125 6.82 11.24 -4.42
N ALA A 126 7.41 12.43 -4.29
CA ALA A 126 8.04 13.14 -5.40
C ALA A 126 9.25 12.38 -5.99
N HIS A 127 10.10 11.79 -5.14
CA HIS A 127 11.23 10.98 -5.58
C HIS A 127 10.77 9.71 -6.29
N TRP A 128 9.78 9.01 -5.74
CA TRP A 128 9.20 7.83 -6.38
C TRP A 128 8.61 8.18 -7.75
N HIS A 129 7.83 9.25 -7.84
CA HIS A 129 7.27 9.72 -9.10
C HIS A 129 8.36 9.95 -10.15
N LYS A 130 9.40 10.72 -9.81
CA LYS A 130 10.53 11.02 -10.72
C LYS A 130 11.25 9.76 -11.14
N TRP A 131 11.53 8.85 -10.21
CA TRP A 131 12.19 7.58 -10.50
C TRP A 131 11.37 6.75 -11.47
N ARG A 132 10.11 6.50 -11.12
CA ARG A 132 9.21 5.66 -11.88
C ARG A 132 9.08 6.21 -13.30
N ASN A 133 8.79 7.49 -13.45
CA ASN A 133 8.72 8.09 -14.78
C ASN A 133 10.05 8.00 -15.53
N GLY A 134 11.20 8.20 -14.87
CA GLY A 134 12.51 7.97 -15.49
C GLY A 134 12.74 6.52 -15.93
N ALA A 135 12.38 5.54 -15.09
CA ALA A 135 12.60 4.11 -15.33
C ALA A 135 11.71 3.54 -16.45
N TYR A 136 10.52 4.11 -16.62
CA TYR A 136 9.51 3.69 -17.60
C TYR A 136 9.32 4.68 -18.76
N LYS A 137 10.08 5.78 -18.82
CA LYS A 137 9.94 6.81 -19.88
C LYS A 137 10.02 6.22 -21.28
N ARG A 138 10.98 5.31 -21.50
CA ARG A 138 11.19 4.64 -22.79
C ARG A 138 10.04 3.74 -23.21
N SER A 139 9.36 3.09 -22.26
CA SER A 139 8.24 2.18 -22.56
C SER A 139 6.91 2.91 -22.64
N ARG A 140 6.72 3.99 -21.88
CA ARG A 140 5.44 4.71 -21.81
C ARG A 140 5.32 5.88 -22.77
N GLY A 141 6.44 6.45 -23.21
CA GLY A 141 6.46 7.60 -24.13
C GLY A 141 5.98 8.93 -23.52
N LYS A 142 5.41 8.93 -22.31
CA LYS A 142 4.97 10.11 -21.57
C LYS A 142 5.20 9.94 -20.07
N ASP A 143 5.35 11.06 -19.36
CA ASP A 143 5.28 11.07 -17.90
C ASP A 143 3.82 10.88 -17.50
N THR A 144 3.55 9.99 -16.54
CA THR A 144 2.21 9.82 -15.99
C THR A 144 2.21 9.95 -14.47
N PRO A 145 1.16 10.55 -13.88
CA PRO A 145 1.04 10.60 -12.43
C PRO A 145 0.98 9.17 -11.87
N VAL A 146 1.54 9.01 -10.68
CA VAL A 146 1.39 7.80 -9.87
C VAL A 146 0.15 8.01 -9.00
N LEU A 147 -0.74 7.02 -8.95
CA LEU A 147 -1.91 7.06 -8.10
C LEU A 147 -1.56 6.45 -6.74
N TRP A 148 -1.95 7.14 -5.67
CA TRP A 148 -1.67 6.73 -4.30
C TRP A 148 -2.95 6.52 -3.51
N TRP A 149 -2.98 5.44 -2.75
CA TRP A 149 -3.80 5.32 -1.56
C TRP A 149 -2.94 5.67 -0.34
N ILE A 150 -3.31 6.74 0.36
CA ILE A 150 -2.64 7.24 1.56
C ILE A 150 -3.73 7.45 2.61
N ASP A 151 -3.65 6.78 3.75
CA ASP A 151 -4.73 6.79 4.75
C ASP A 151 -5.20 8.21 5.12
N TRP A 152 -4.27 9.15 5.30
CA TRP A 152 -4.54 10.55 5.64
C TRP A 152 -5.37 11.32 4.61
N SER A 153 -5.07 11.09 3.32
CA SER A 153 -5.74 11.75 2.20
C SER A 153 -6.99 11.01 1.76
N CYS A 154 -7.03 9.69 1.96
CA CYS A 154 -8.02 8.80 1.37
C CYS A 154 -9.07 8.27 2.35
N ILE A 155 -8.86 8.40 3.67
CA ILE A 155 -9.85 8.06 4.70
C ILE A 155 -10.38 9.34 5.34
N ASP A 156 -11.70 9.39 5.56
CA ASP A 156 -12.31 10.42 6.39
C ASP A 156 -11.74 10.41 7.81
N GLN A 157 -10.88 11.39 8.08
CA GLN A 157 -10.21 11.54 9.37
C GLN A 157 -11.15 11.98 10.50
N SER A 158 -12.37 12.43 10.18
CA SER A 158 -13.42 12.72 11.17
C SER A 158 -14.18 11.47 11.60
N ASN A 159 -14.22 10.45 10.75
CA ASN A 159 -14.81 9.13 11.01
C ASN A 159 -13.99 8.03 10.32
N SER A 160 -12.81 7.74 10.87
CA SER A 160 -11.85 6.86 10.18
C SER A 160 -12.18 5.36 10.27
N ALA A 161 -13.08 4.98 11.17
CA ALA A 161 -13.38 3.58 11.47
C ALA A 161 -13.83 2.77 10.23
N PRO A 162 -14.79 3.23 9.39
CA PRO A 162 -15.17 2.50 8.18
C PRO A 162 -14.04 2.37 7.16
N GLY A 163 -13.24 3.43 6.96
CA GLY A 163 -12.09 3.39 6.06
C GLY A 163 -11.00 2.43 6.54
N ALA A 164 -10.74 2.41 7.85
CA ALA A 164 -9.80 1.47 8.45
C ALA A 164 -10.28 0.01 8.34
N ALA A 165 -11.59 -0.22 8.45
CA ALA A 165 -12.19 -1.54 8.24
C ALA A 165 -12.04 -2.02 6.77
N MET A 166 -12.01 -1.11 5.80
CA MET A 166 -11.81 -1.42 4.38
C MET A 166 -10.36 -1.62 3.95
N LEU A 167 -9.38 -1.32 4.84
CA LEU A 167 -7.95 -1.40 4.53
C LEU A 167 -7.54 -2.69 3.79
N PRO A 168 -7.98 -3.90 4.17
CA PRO A 168 -7.62 -5.12 3.45
C PRO A 168 -8.07 -5.11 1.98
N ALA A 169 -9.28 -4.62 1.70
CA ALA A 169 -9.80 -4.56 0.34
C ALA A 169 -9.05 -3.53 -0.52
N TYR A 170 -8.74 -2.37 0.04
CA TYR A 170 -7.93 -1.36 -0.65
C TYR A 170 -6.51 -1.84 -0.92
N VAL A 171 -5.87 -2.45 0.08
CA VAL A 171 -4.53 -3.03 -0.05
C VAL A 171 -4.51 -4.07 -1.17
N LYS A 172 -5.54 -4.91 -1.30
CA LYS A 172 -5.64 -5.93 -2.35
C LYS A 172 -5.64 -5.36 -3.78
N LEU A 173 -6.05 -4.10 -3.95
CA LEU A 173 -6.06 -3.40 -5.25
C LEU A 173 -4.77 -2.62 -5.52
N CYS A 174 -3.91 -2.46 -4.52
CA CYS A 174 -2.61 -1.82 -4.67
C CYS A 174 -1.58 -2.79 -5.27
N GLY A 175 -0.89 -2.36 -6.31
CA GLY A 175 0.17 -3.15 -6.96
C GLY A 175 1.50 -3.09 -6.22
N MET A 176 1.70 -2.05 -5.40
CA MET A 176 2.95 -1.81 -4.69
C MET A 176 2.70 -1.15 -3.34
N MET A 177 3.59 -1.41 -2.37
CA MET A 177 3.64 -0.68 -1.11
C MET A 177 5.02 -0.04 -0.92
N LEU A 178 5.00 1.24 -0.58
CA LEU A 178 6.15 1.98 -0.08
C LEU A 178 6.00 2.20 1.41
N CYS A 179 7.05 1.88 2.15
CA CYS A 179 7.21 2.03 3.58
C CYS A 179 8.07 3.27 3.84
N CYS A 180 7.48 4.35 4.35
CA CYS A 180 8.24 5.52 4.77
C CYS A 180 8.79 5.32 6.18
N VAL A 181 10.11 5.10 6.28
CA VAL A 181 10.83 4.91 7.54
C VAL A 181 11.59 6.18 7.86
N HIS A 182 10.97 7.03 8.67
CA HIS A 182 11.48 8.36 8.98
C HIS A 182 12.38 8.43 10.23
N ASP A 183 12.46 7.35 11.01
CA ASP A 183 13.01 7.40 12.36
C ASP A 183 14.08 6.34 12.56
N ARG A 184 15.23 6.81 13.03
CA ARG A 184 16.40 5.97 13.29
C ARG A 184 16.17 4.93 14.38
N GLU A 185 15.21 5.20 15.27
CA GLU A 185 14.84 4.34 16.40
C GLU A 185 13.97 3.14 15.97
N GLY A 186 13.54 3.07 14.71
CA GLY A 186 12.72 1.96 14.19
C GLY A 186 11.27 1.92 14.71
N LYS A 187 10.71 3.05 15.16
CA LYS A 187 9.30 3.23 15.55
C LYS A 187 8.35 2.80 14.45
N TYR A 188 8.67 3.05 13.18
CA TYR A 188 7.90 2.47 12.06
C TYR A 188 7.74 0.94 12.19
N PHE A 189 8.83 0.22 12.45
CA PHE A 189 8.82 -1.24 12.56
C PHE A 189 8.12 -1.76 13.81
N THR A 190 8.08 -0.97 14.89
CA THR A 190 7.46 -1.38 16.15
C THR A 190 5.98 -1.03 16.24
N ARG A 191 5.46 -0.13 15.40
CA ARG A 191 4.08 0.33 15.45
C ARG A 191 3.11 -0.75 14.93
N GLY A 192 2.08 -1.04 15.73
CA GLY A 192 1.07 -2.06 15.42
C GLY A 192 0.41 -1.87 14.05
N TRP A 193 -0.06 -0.65 13.76
CA TRP A 193 -0.66 -0.32 12.46
C TRP A 193 0.30 -0.54 11.27
N CYS A 194 1.55 -0.06 11.33
CA CYS A 194 2.53 -0.27 10.26
C CYS A 194 2.88 -1.76 10.07
N ARG A 195 2.90 -2.55 11.15
CA ARG A 195 3.02 -4.02 11.07
C ARG A 195 1.79 -4.64 10.41
N THR A 196 0.58 -4.21 10.76
CA THR A 196 -0.68 -4.68 10.16
C THR A 196 -0.71 -4.43 8.65
N GLU A 197 -0.35 -3.21 8.22
CA GLU A 197 -0.27 -2.82 6.82
C GLU A 197 0.69 -3.72 6.03
N ARG A 198 1.91 -3.92 6.54
CA ARG A 198 2.91 -4.82 5.94
C ARG A 198 2.42 -6.26 5.88
N CYS A 199 1.76 -6.73 6.94
CA CYS A 199 1.21 -8.07 7.05
C CYS A 199 0.11 -8.30 6.00
N LEU A 200 -0.84 -7.37 5.90
CA LEU A 200 -1.92 -7.41 4.90
C LEU A 200 -1.38 -7.37 3.48
N PHE A 201 -0.48 -6.42 3.17
CA PHE A 201 0.07 -6.29 1.82
C PHE A 201 0.83 -7.56 1.40
N THR A 202 1.63 -8.11 2.31
CA THR A 202 2.38 -9.34 2.10
C THR A 202 1.46 -10.55 1.88
N ALA A 203 0.34 -10.64 2.62
CA ALA A 203 -0.66 -11.69 2.46
C ALA A 203 -1.46 -11.61 1.16
N MET A 204 -1.71 -10.40 0.65
CA MET A 204 -2.69 -10.18 -0.42
C MET A 204 -2.11 -9.97 -1.80
N ASN A 205 -0.88 -9.45 -1.91
CA ASN A 205 -0.28 -9.05 -3.18
C ASN A 205 1.02 -9.77 -3.49
N SER A 206 2.08 -9.50 -2.74
CA SER A 206 3.41 -10.09 -2.92
C SER A 206 4.29 -9.62 -1.75
N PRO A 207 5.27 -10.40 -1.26
CA PRO A 207 6.16 -9.99 -0.16
C PRO A 207 7.18 -8.89 -0.54
N ARG A 208 6.89 -8.05 -1.54
CA ARG A 208 7.77 -6.97 -2.02
C ARG A 208 7.37 -5.65 -1.39
N ASN A 209 8.02 -5.31 -0.30
CA ASN A 209 7.80 -4.05 0.41
C ASN A 209 8.99 -3.13 0.13
N TRP A 210 8.75 -1.97 -0.45
CA TRP A 210 9.81 -1.01 -0.75
C TRP A 210 10.02 -0.10 0.44
N PHE A 211 11.25 0.07 0.91
CA PHE A 211 11.55 0.86 2.10
C PHE A 211 12.33 2.11 1.72
N PHE A 212 11.89 3.24 2.26
CA PHE A 212 12.54 4.52 2.09
C PHE A 212 13.02 5.00 3.45
N TYR A 213 14.33 5.19 3.55
CA TYR A 213 14.99 5.64 4.75
C TYR A 213 15.48 7.07 4.54
N PHE A 214 15.15 7.94 5.49
CA PHE A 214 15.59 9.35 5.51
C PHE A 214 16.81 9.57 6.42
N TYR A 215 17.48 8.48 6.77
CA TYR A 215 18.66 8.46 7.62
C TYR A 215 19.59 7.35 7.12
N ASP A 216 20.87 7.46 7.47
CA ASP A 216 21.85 6.41 7.20
C ASP A 216 21.52 5.16 8.04
N VAL A 217 21.18 4.07 7.35
CA VAL A 217 20.83 2.78 7.96
C VAL A 217 22.06 1.91 8.24
N GLY A 218 23.27 2.35 7.84
CA GLY A 218 24.47 1.52 7.91
C GLY A 218 24.39 0.34 6.93
N GLU A 219 24.62 -0.88 7.42
CA GLU A 219 24.52 -2.08 6.60
C GLU A 219 23.05 -2.45 6.34
N PHE A 220 22.59 -2.22 5.11
CA PHE A 220 21.23 -2.56 4.71
C PHE A 220 21.01 -4.07 4.74
N ASN A 221 20.07 -4.51 5.58
CA ASN A 221 19.54 -5.86 5.51
C ASN A 221 18.37 -5.89 4.52
N PRO A 222 18.51 -6.53 3.34
CA PRO A 222 17.43 -6.66 2.35
C PRO A 222 16.32 -7.60 2.81
N TRP A 223 16.46 -8.20 4.00
CA TRP A 223 15.49 -9.08 4.60
C TRP A 223 14.95 -8.46 5.88
N GLN A 224 13.69 -8.01 5.83
CA GLN A 224 12.99 -7.53 7.01
C GLN A 224 12.07 -8.61 7.56
N THR A 225 11.99 -8.75 8.88
CA THR A 225 10.98 -9.60 9.50
C THR A 225 9.68 -8.83 9.66
N ILE A 226 8.55 -9.52 9.47
CA ILE A 226 7.26 -9.02 9.94
C ILE A 226 7.04 -9.57 11.34
N ASP A 227 7.04 -8.67 12.32
CA ASP A 227 6.65 -9.01 13.68
C ASP A 227 5.13 -9.01 13.82
N ASP A 228 4.62 -9.68 14.86
CA ASP A 228 3.19 -9.74 15.13
C ASP A 228 2.62 -8.32 15.33
N PRO A 229 1.64 -7.89 14.52
CA PRO A 229 1.03 -6.59 14.68
C PRO A 229 0.34 -6.41 16.03
N ARG A 230 -0.16 -7.51 16.63
CA ARG A 230 -0.90 -7.51 17.91
C ARG A 230 -0.03 -7.11 19.10
N THR A 231 1.28 -7.29 18.99
CA THR A 231 2.27 -6.93 20.02
C THR A 231 2.93 -5.58 19.74
N GLY A 232 2.57 -4.91 18.64
CA GLY A 232 3.13 -3.61 18.29
C GLY A 232 2.69 -2.48 19.22
N ASN A 233 3.48 -1.42 19.22
CA ASN A 233 3.17 -0.15 19.88
C ASN A 233 1.96 0.50 19.21
N ILE A 234 0.98 0.92 20.00
CA ILE A 234 -0.21 1.61 19.49
C ILE A 234 -0.44 2.90 20.28
N THR A 235 -0.88 3.94 19.57
CA THR A 235 -1.19 5.23 20.19
C THR A 235 -2.51 5.19 20.95
N LYS A 236 -3.47 4.39 20.46
CA LYS A 236 -4.78 4.21 21.06
C LYS A 236 -5.01 2.73 21.34
N GLU A 237 -5.09 2.36 22.62
CA GLU A 237 -5.32 0.95 23.01
C GLU A 237 -6.65 0.39 22.48
N SER A 238 -7.63 1.25 22.23
CA SER A 238 -8.88 0.91 21.58
C SER A 238 -8.72 0.32 20.17
N ASP A 239 -7.58 0.53 19.53
CA ASP A 239 -7.32 0.02 18.17
C ASP A 239 -6.89 -1.47 18.19
N ARG A 240 -6.45 -1.98 19.35
CA ARG A 240 -5.89 -3.34 19.47
C ARG A 240 -6.86 -4.43 18.98
N PRO A 241 -8.16 -4.41 19.30
CA PRO A 241 -9.11 -5.39 18.77
C PRO A 241 -9.24 -5.33 17.24
N PHE A 242 -9.14 -4.14 16.63
CA PHE A 242 -9.19 -3.99 15.17
C PHE A 242 -7.93 -4.55 14.51
N ILE A 243 -6.76 -4.22 15.05
CA ILE A 243 -5.47 -4.78 14.62
C ILE A 243 -5.49 -6.30 14.71
N ALA A 244 -6.01 -6.88 15.79
CA ALA A 244 -6.14 -8.33 15.94
C ALA A 244 -6.98 -8.95 14.82
N LYS A 245 -8.18 -8.42 14.57
CA LYS A 245 -9.06 -8.89 13.48
C LYS A 245 -8.42 -8.76 12.09
N LEU A 246 -7.76 -7.64 11.80
CA LEU A 246 -7.04 -7.44 10.53
C LEU A 246 -5.87 -8.42 10.38
N THR A 247 -5.18 -8.73 11.49
CA THR A 247 -4.10 -9.71 11.51
C THR A 247 -4.62 -11.13 11.22
N GLU A 248 -5.78 -11.49 11.78
CA GLU A 248 -6.44 -12.77 11.51
C GLU A 248 -6.79 -12.92 10.03
N ILE A 249 -7.34 -11.87 9.40
CA ILE A 249 -7.61 -11.85 7.94
C ILE A 249 -6.32 -12.07 7.15
N ALA A 250 -5.23 -11.36 7.50
CA ALA A 250 -3.97 -11.50 6.79
C ALA A 250 -3.42 -12.93 6.89
N LEU A 251 -3.51 -13.56 8.08
CA LEU A 251 -3.12 -14.95 8.29
C LEU A 251 -3.98 -15.92 7.46
N GLU A 252 -5.30 -15.75 7.48
CA GLU A 252 -6.25 -16.56 6.69
C GLU A 252 -5.89 -16.50 5.18
N PHE A 253 -5.65 -15.29 4.66
CA PHE A 253 -5.30 -15.08 3.26
C PHE A 253 -3.94 -15.64 2.89
N TRP A 254 -2.94 -15.46 3.75
CA TRP A 254 -1.61 -16.02 3.51
C TRP A 254 -1.67 -17.54 3.44
N GLU A 255 -2.38 -18.20 4.36
CA GLU A 255 -2.51 -19.66 4.36
C GLU A 255 -3.17 -20.19 3.09
N LYS A 256 -4.17 -19.48 2.56
CA LYS A 256 -4.82 -19.83 1.28
C LYS A 256 -3.85 -19.65 0.10
N ASN A 257 -3.20 -18.49 0.00
CA ASN A 257 -2.30 -18.16 -1.11
C ASN A 257 -1.00 -18.99 -1.12
N ALA A 258 -0.46 -19.33 0.06
CA ALA A 258 0.70 -20.20 0.18
C ALA A 258 0.40 -21.63 -0.32
N ARG A 259 -0.85 -22.10 -0.18
CA ARG A 259 -1.30 -23.41 -0.66
C ARG A 259 -1.61 -23.45 -2.15
N SER A 260 -2.08 -22.35 -2.75
CA SER A 260 -2.34 -22.28 -4.20
C SER A 260 -1.07 -22.15 -5.05
N GLY A 261 0.10 -22.02 -4.41
CA GLY A 261 1.38 -22.01 -5.11
C GLY A 261 1.65 -20.68 -5.79
N PHE A 262 1.48 -19.57 -5.06
CA PHE A 262 1.89 -18.20 -5.42
C PHE A 262 3.34 -18.08 -5.95
N ASP A 263 4.11 -19.18 -5.89
CA ASP A 263 5.45 -19.39 -6.42
C ASP A 263 5.50 -19.83 -7.90
N LYS A 264 4.41 -20.29 -8.52
CA LYS A 264 4.45 -20.95 -9.84
C LYS A 264 4.39 -20.03 -11.06
N THR A 265 3.96 -18.77 -10.93
CA THR A 265 3.75 -17.86 -12.07
C THR A 265 4.73 -16.71 -12.17
N ASN A 266 5.66 -16.56 -11.21
CA ASN A 266 6.83 -15.72 -11.42
C ASN A 266 7.84 -16.49 -12.29
N ASN A 267 7.54 -16.58 -13.60
CA ASN A 267 8.47 -16.96 -14.67
C ASN A 267 9.60 -15.92 -14.82
N TYR A 268 10.30 -15.59 -13.73
CA TYR A 268 11.59 -14.93 -13.77
C TYR A 268 12.64 -16.05 -13.80
N LYS A 269 13.30 -16.17 -14.95
CA LYS A 269 14.29 -17.20 -15.28
C LYS A 269 15.13 -17.60 -14.07
N GLU A 270 15.01 -18.89 -13.70
CA GLU A 270 15.92 -19.59 -12.82
C GLU A 270 17.36 -19.23 -13.18
N GLY A 271 18.05 -18.55 -12.27
CA GLY A 271 19.44 -18.18 -12.51
C GLY A 271 20.02 -17.37 -11.37
N VAL A 272 19.26 -16.44 -10.80
CA VAL A 272 19.71 -15.69 -9.63
C VAL A 272 18.48 -15.20 -8.87
N TRP A 273 18.52 -15.27 -7.53
CA TRP A 273 17.62 -14.62 -6.56
C TRP A 273 16.36 -15.39 -6.10
N ALA A 274 16.36 -15.68 -4.78
CA ALA A 274 15.23 -16.06 -3.90
C ALA A 274 14.89 -17.56 -3.72
N LYS A 275 15.57 -18.20 -2.76
CA LYS A 275 14.94 -19.23 -1.89
C LYS A 275 14.11 -18.51 -0.83
N VAL A 276 12.82 -18.29 -1.05
CA VAL A 276 11.92 -17.85 0.03
C VAL A 276 11.53 -19.09 0.84
N ILE A 277 12.19 -19.28 1.97
CA ILE A 277 11.93 -20.38 2.89
C ILE A 277 10.69 -20.00 3.73
N THR A 278 9.61 -20.76 3.51
CA THR A 278 8.50 -21.23 4.38
C THR A 278 7.06 -20.87 3.97
N PRO A 279 6.14 -21.86 3.94
CA PRO A 279 4.73 -21.71 3.55
C PRO A 279 3.81 -21.14 4.65
N GLN A 280 4.35 -20.63 5.76
CA GLN A 280 3.58 -20.06 6.87
C GLN A 280 4.05 -18.65 7.17
N LEU A 281 3.10 -17.72 7.35
CA LEU A 281 3.38 -16.40 7.91
C LEU A 281 3.65 -16.57 9.40
N ASN A 282 4.89 -16.91 9.73
CA ASN A 282 5.33 -17.06 11.10
C ASN A 282 6.05 -15.78 11.49
N PHE A 283 5.39 -14.95 12.31
CA PHE A 283 5.93 -13.68 12.76
C PHE A 283 7.33 -13.85 13.35
N GLY A 284 8.25 -12.94 13.00
CA GLY A 284 9.66 -13.03 13.37
C GLY A 284 10.49 -14.05 12.55
N LYS A 285 9.86 -14.88 11.71
CA LYS A 285 10.55 -15.81 10.78
C LYS A 285 10.26 -15.52 9.31
N THR A 286 9.15 -14.83 8.99
CA THR A 286 8.86 -14.40 7.62
C THR A 286 9.79 -13.26 7.23
N LYS A 287 10.68 -13.55 6.27
CA LYS A 287 11.51 -12.54 5.60
C LYS A 287 10.76 -11.97 4.41
N ILE A 288 10.60 -10.66 4.39
CA ILE A 288 10.16 -9.92 3.21
C ILE A 288 11.37 -9.29 2.52
N MET A 289 11.30 -9.21 1.19
CA MET A 289 12.32 -8.55 0.40
C MET A 289 12.13 -7.04 0.51
N SER A 290 13.17 -6.35 0.97
CA SER A 290 13.25 -4.90 1.05
C SER A 290 14.23 -4.34 0.03
N TRP A 291 13.90 -3.17 -0.48
CA TRP A 291 14.78 -2.32 -1.27
C TRP A 291 14.97 -1.01 -0.54
N GLU A 292 16.19 -0.49 -0.51
CA GLU A 292 16.48 0.82 0.04
C GLU A 292 16.63 1.86 -1.09
N MET A 293 16.07 3.04 -0.84
CA MET A 293 16.44 4.25 -1.55
C MET A 293 16.93 5.29 -0.55
N ALA A 294 18.25 5.42 -0.43
CA ALA A 294 18.84 6.47 0.38
C ALA A 294 18.71 7.82 -0.32
N SER A 295 18.35 8.86 0.44
CA SER A 295 18.33 10.24 -0.03
C SER A 295 19.74 10.66 -0.50
N GLY A 296 19.94 10.76 -1.81
CA GLY A 296 21.22 11.12 -2.42
C GLY A 296 21.83 10.08 -3.37
N VAL A 297 21.22 8.90 -3.51
CA VAL A 297 21.70 7.86 -4.43
C VAL A 297 21.12 8.06 -5.83
N ASN A 298 22.00 8.21 -6.83
CA ASN A 298 21.61 8.07 -8.22
C ASN A 298 20.97 6.70 -8.42
N PHE A 299 19.70 6.69 -8.84
CA PHE A 299 18.99 5.47 -9.20
C PHE A 299 19.84 4.59 -10.11
N PRO A 300 19.83 3.25 -9.92
CA PRO A 300 20.54 2.36 -10.81
C PRO A 300 20.05 2.62 -12.24
N LYS A 301 20.96 3.12 -13.08
CA LYS A 301 20.73 3.13 -14.53
C LYS A 301 20.50 1.68 -14.93
N LYS A 302 19.38 1.38 -15.58
CA LYS A 302 19.15 0.07 -16.20
C LYS A 302 20.42 -0.31 -16.97
N ARG A 303 21.02 -1.46 -16.64
CA ARG A 303 21.96 -2.14 -17.53
C ARG A 303 21.21 -2.55 -18.79
#